data_AF-A0A7S3S1V5-F1
#
_entry.id   AF-A0A7S3S1V5-F1
#
_cell.length_a   1.000
_cell.length_b   1.000
_cell.length_c   1.000
_cell.angle_alpha   90.00
_cell.angle_beta   90.00
_cell.angle_gamma   90.00
#
_symmetry.space_group_name_H-M   'P 1'
#
loop_
_entity.id
_entity.type
_entity.pdbx_description
1 polymer ?
#
loop_
_entity_poly.entity_id
_entity_poly.type
_entity_poly.pdbx_seq_one_letter_code
_entity_poly.pdbx_strand_id
1 'polypeptide(L)'
;CVHRSSTDLQLLEKEAGLFNAVGEVALEAYIDLRLQPDAESAAAAQVGWEFVRTLMPFVFWFFSHQEYQIAGAVEPFLTQFFVKVKTFVACAGGEAANPEQQPCHTVSLDQVRPILQQTLQLIIQRIAYPDWFQHNDPIYEDDERHMAFVEFRRSLTKIFKRIFLVDDQMGFLFVQASITQLAQRLSAVRPMEVEAVLFLYKEAGEIVKDVEKHLQANGPLAACFVQLIGCDALIKAEH
;
A
#
# COMPACT_ATOMS: atom_id res chain seq x y z
N CYS A 1 -26.47 -3.16 11.00
CA CYS A 1 -25.22 -2.91 11.74
C CYS A 1 -25.36 -3.44 13.15
N VAL A 2 -24.60 -4.47 13.51
CA VAL A 2 -24.46 -4.88 14.91
C VAL A 2 -23.44 -3.93 15.53
N HIS A 3 -23.85 -3.11 16.50
CA HIS A 3 -22.89 -2.37 17.34
C HIS A 3 -22.07 -3.39 18.11
N ARG A 4 -20.86 -3.67 17.64
CA ARG A 4 -19.87 -4.46 18.40
C ARG A 4 -19.49 -3.65 19.64
N SER A 5 -19.39 -4.34 20.77
CA SER A 5 -19.06 -3.69 22.03
C SER A 5 -17.62 -3.14 21.99
N SER A 6 -17.32 -2.12 22.79
CA SER A 6 -15.95 -1.56 22.92
C SER A 6 -14.91 -2.66 23.24
N THR A 7 -15.32 -3.68 23.99
CA THR A 7 -14.49 -4.84 24.33
C THR A 7 -14.13 -5.71 23.12
N ASP A 8 -15.04 -5.84 22.15
CA ASP A 8 -14.79 -6.63 20.92
C ASP A 8 -13.75 -5.94 20.03
N LEU A 9 -13.76 -4.61 19.97
CA LEU A 9 -12.78 -3.83 19.19
C LEU A 9 -11.37 -3.93 19.79
N GLN A 10 -11.26 -3.86 21.11
CA GLN A 10 -9.98 -4.04 21.80
C GLN A 10 -9.39 -5.44 21.61
N LEU A 11 -10.24 -6.48 21.58
CA LEU A 11 -9.80 -7.84 21.31
C LEU A 11 -9.28 -7.96 19.87
N LEU A 12 -10.01 -7.42 18.90
CA LEU A 12 -9.59 -7.42 17.49
C LEU A 12 -8.29 -6.66 17.27
N GLU A 13 -8.09 -5.52 17.94
CA GLU A 13 -6.83 -4.78 17.88
C GLU A 13 -5.66 -5.59 18.45
N LYS A 14 -5.87 -6.31 19.56
CA LYS A 14 -4.86 -7.22 20.12
C LYS A 14 -4.54 -8.38 19.19
N GLU A 15 -5.56 -8.99 18.59
CA GLU A 15 -5.36 -10.05 17.59
C GLU A 15 -4.57 -9.53 16.39
N ALA A 16 -4.91 -8.35 15.89
CA ALA A 16 -4.16 -7.67 14.83
C ALA A 16 -2.68 -7.48 15.22
N GLY A 17 -2.43 -7.00 16.44
CA GLY A 17 -1.06 -6.86 16.98
C GLY A 17 -0.29 -8.18 17.10
N LEU A 18 -0.96 -9.29 17.42
CA LEU A 18 -0.34 -10.62 17.42
C LEU A 18 0.06 -11.04 16.00
N PHE A 19 -0.82 -10.83 15.01
CA PHE A 19 -0.49 -11.11 13.60
C PHE A 19 0.65 -10.22 13.09
N ASN A 20 0.73 -8.97 13.52
CA ASN A 20 1.88 -8.10 13.25
C ASN A 20 3.18 -8.73 13.77
N ALA A 21 3.24 -9.04 15.06
CA ALA A 21 4.45 -9.59 15.68
C ALA A 21 4.88 -10.92 15.05
N VAL A 22 3.94 -11.82 14.78
CA VAL A 22 4.22 -13.09 14.08
C VAL A 22 4.71 -12.84 12.66
N GLY A 23 4.11 -11.87 11.96
CA GLY A 23 4.52 -11.47 10.62
C GLY A 23 5.95 -10.91 10.57
N GLU A 24 6.31 -10.04 11.51
CA GLU A 24 7.67 -9.47 11.62
C GLU A 24 8.71 -10.56 11.84
N VAL A 25 8.49 -11.44 12.82
CA VAL A 25 9.40 -12.57 13.10
C VAL A 25 9.51 -13.51 11.90
N ALA A 26 8.40 -13.83 11.24
CA ALA A 26 8.42 -14.68 10.05
C ALA A 26 9.17 -14.05 8.87
N LEU A 27 9.00 -12.75 8.67
CA LEU A 27 9.67 -12.00 7.62
C LEU A 27 11.18 -11.91 7.89
N GLU A 28 11.58 -11.64 9.13
CA GLU A 28 12.99 -11.63 9.54
C GLU A 28 13.64 -12.99 9.37
N ALA A 29 12.98 -14.06 9.85
CA ALA A 29 13.46 -15.43 9.65
C ALA A 29 13.63 -15.74 8.16
N TYR A 30 12.67 -15.37 7.31
CA TYR A 30 12.78 -15.51 5.87
C TYR A 30 14.00 -14.76 5.31
N ILE A 31 14.21 -13.50 5.72
CA ILE A 31 15.32 -12.65 5.28
C ILE A 31 16.68 -13.26 5.67
N ASP A 32 16.80 -13.79 6.88
CA ASP A 32 18.05 -14.38 7.35
C ASP A 32 18.36 -15.68 6.64
N LEU A 33 17.35 -16.55 6.46
CA LEU A 33 17.48 -17.84 5.79
C LEU A 33 17.87 -17.69 4.31
N ARG A 34 17.25 -16.75 3.60
CA ARG A 34 17.53 -16.55 2.15
C ARG A 34 18.94 -16.02 1.86
N LEU A 35 19.66 -15.53 2.88
CA LEU A 35 21.02 -15.00 2.74
C LEU A 35 22.08 -16.03 3.11
N GLN A 36 21.70 -17.19 3.64
CA GLN A 36 22.64 -18.27 3.94
C GLN A 36 23.04 -19.02 2.66
N PRO A 37 24.30 -19.51 2.57
CA PRO A 37 24.82 -20.12 1.35
C PRO A 37 24.46 -21.61 1.17
N ASP A 38 23.86 -22.27 2.15
CA ASP A 38 23.62 -23.71 2.13
C ASP A 38 22.25 -24.13 1.58
N ALA A 39 22.15 -25.37 1.10
CA ALA A 39 20.94 -25.90 0.46
C ALA A 39 19.78 -26.15 1.44
N GLU A 40 20.07 -26.42 2.72
CA GLU A 40 19.03 -26.60 3.74
C GLU A 40 18.34 -25.27 4.03
N SER A 41 19.11 -24.18 4.07
CA SER A 41 18.61 -22.82 4.20
C SER A 41 17.74 -22.38 3.01
N ALA A 42 18.04 -22.82 1.78
CA ALA A 42 17.18 -22.53 0.63
C ALA A 42 15.77 -23.16 0.78
N ALA A 43 15.71 -24.41 1.24
CA ALA A 43 14.43 -25.08 1.52
C ALA A 43 13.69 -24.41 2.69
N ALA A 44 14.41 -24.04 3.75
CA ALA A 44 13.84 -23.31 4.89
C ALA A 44 13.35 -21.90 4.49
N ALA A 45 14.07 -21.19 3.61
CA ALA A 45 13.67 -19.90 3.08
C ALA A 45 12.39 -20.00 2.24
N GLN A 46 12.25 -21.06 1.43
CA GLN A 46 10.98 -21.34 0.72
C GLN A 46 9.83 -21.52 1.72
N VAL A 47 10.02 -22.30 2.80
CA VAL A 47 8.99 -22.48 3.83
C VAL A 47 8.67 -21.16 4.54
N GLY A 48 9.68 -20.34 4.86
CA GLY A 48 9.49 -19.02 5.43
C GLY A 48 8.69 -18.10 4.52
N TRP A 49 8.99 -18.08 3.22
CA TRP A 49 8.23 -17.33 2.23
C TRP A 49 6.77 -17.79 2.15
N GLU A 50 6.54 -19.10 2.10
CA GLU A 50 5.19 -19.67 2.06
C GLU A 50 4.37 -19.32 3.30
N PHE A 51 5.01 -19.29 4.46
CA PHE A 51 4.37 -18.85 5.69
C PHE A 51 4.00 -17.37 5.64
N VAL A 52 4.91 -16.49 5.23
CA VAL A 52 4.62 -15.05 5.01
C VAL A 52 3.45 -14.87 4.05
N ARG A 53 3.44 -15.61 2.93
CA ARG A 53 2.36 -15.58 1.94
C ARG A 53 1.02 -16.04 2.53
N THR A 54 1.05 -17.06 3.40
CA THR A 54 -0.14 -17.58 4.08
C THR A 54 -0.67 -16.64 5.16
N LEU A 55 0.18 -15.80 5.76
CA LEU A 55 -0.23 -14.76 6.70
C LEU A 55 -0.92 -13.58 6.01
N MET A 56 -0.54 -13.24 4.78
CA MET A 56 -1.03 -12.04 4.08
C MET A 56 -2.56 -11.90 4.03
N PRO A 57 -3.36 -12.95 3.75
CA PRO A 57 -4.82 -12.84 3.81
C PRO A 57 -5.36 -12.36 5.16
N PHE A 58 -4.76 -12.79 6.28
CA PHE A 58 -5.16 -12.36 7.62
C PHE A 58 -4.76 -10.91 7.87
N VAL A 59 -3.53 -10.54 7.50
CA VAL A 59 -3.05 -9.16 7.56
C VAL A 59 -3.96 -8.23 6.76
N PHE A 60 -4.34 -8.62 5.53
CA PHE A 60 -5.26 -7.86 4.70
C PHE A 60 -6.66 -7.76 5.28
N TRP A 61 -7.14 -8.81 5.97
CA TRP A 61 -8.41 -8.76 6.67
C TRP A 61 -8.40 -7.68 7.77
N PHE A 62 -7.38 -7.65 8.64
CA PHE A 62 -7.23 -6.59 9.64
C PHE A 62 -7.01 -5.21 9.01
N PHE A 63 -6.18 -5.14 7.96
CA PHE A 63 -5.87 -3.88 7.27
C PHE A 63 -7.10 -3.29 6.56
N SER A 64 -8.07 -4.13 6.17
CA SER A 64 -9.35 -3.70 5.58
C SER A 64 -10.36 -3.17 6.62
N HIS A 65 -10.04 -3.25 7.91
CA HIS A 65 -10.99 -2.88 8.95
C HIS A 65 -11.37 -1.39 8.91
N GLN A 66 -12.60 -1.07 9.32
CA GLN A 66 -13.14 0.29 9.29
C GLN A 66 -12.42 1.22 10.28
N GLU A 67 -12.15 0.71 11.47
CA GLU A 67 -11.37 1.40 12.50
C GLU A 67 -9.87 1.41 12.16
N TYR A 68 -9.27 2.59 12.09
CA TYR A 68 -7.88 2.76 11.70
C TYR A 68 -6.91 2.17 12.73
N GLN A 69 -7.29 2.03 14.00
CA GLN A 69 -6.44 1.44 15.03
C GLN A 69 -6.17 -0.05 14.75
N ILE A 70 -7.20 -0.78 14.30
CA ILE A 70 -7.07 -2.19 13.93
C ILE A 70 -6.23 -2.33 12.65
N ALA A 71 -6.47 -1.48 11.65
CA ALA A 71 -5.67 -1.46 10.43
C ALA A 71 -4.22 -1.04 10.71
N GLY A 72 -4.03 -0.07 11.60
CA GLY A 72 -2.74 0.45 12.05
C GLY A 72 -1.95 -0.56 12.86
N ALA A 73 -2.60 -1.49 13.56
CA ALA A 73 -1.91 -2.53 14.33
C ALA A 73 -1.11 -3.52 13.46
N VAL A 74 -1.51 -3.74 12.20
CA VAL A 74 -0.78 -4.59 11.22
C VAL A 74 0.04 -3.80 10.21
N GLU A 75 -0.02 -2.47 10.26
CA GLU A 75 0.73 -1.59 9.37
C GLU A 75 2.25 -1.74 9.51
N PRO A 76 2.84 -1.88 10.72
CA PRO A 76 4.30 -2.01 10.88
C PRO A 76 4.89 -3.17 10.08
N PHE A 77 4.25 -4.35 10.14
CA PHE A 77 4.61 -5.52 9.34
C PHE A 77 4.54 -5.22 7.84
N LEU A 78 3.46 -4.59 7.35
CA LEU A 78 3.36 -4.21 5.94
C LEU A 78 4.49 -3.24 5.56
N THR A 79 4.76 -2.23 6.39
CA THR A 79 5.88 -1.31 6.17
C THR A 79 7.20 -2.05 6.06
N GLN A 80 7.50 -2.97 6.99
CA GLN A 80 8.73 -3.78 6.97
C GLN A 80 8.79 -4.67 5.72
N PHE A 81 7.69 -5.33 5.36
CA PHE A 81 7.58 -6.12 4.15
C PHE A 81 7.93 -5.30 2.91
N PHE A 82 7.30 -4.13 2.75
CA PHE A 82 7.53 -3.28 1.57
C PHE A 82 8.90 -2.60 1.55
N VAL A 83 9.58 -2.39 2.70
CA VAL A 83 11.00 -2.01 2.71
C VAL A 83 11.84 -3.04 1.98
N LYS A 84 11.54 -4.32 2.19
CA LYS A 84 12.41 -5.44 1.83
C LYS A 84 12.00 -6.11 0.53
N VAL A 85 10.74 -6.05 0.13
CA VAL A 85 10.20 -6.81 -1.00
C VAL A 85 10.96 -6.59 -2.32
N LYS A 86 11.50 -5.39 -2.56
CA LYS A 86 12.33 -5.13 -3.74
C LYS A 86 13.57 -6.01 -3.78
N THR A 87 14.21 -6.26 -2.64
CA THR A 87 15.38 -7.15 -2.56
C THR A 87 14.99 -8.60 -2.80
N PHE A 88 13.71 -8.96 -2.63
CA PHE A 88 13.24 -10.32 -2.87
C PHE A 88 13.14 -10.67 -4.34
N VAL A 89 12.76 -9.68 -5.15
CA VAL A 89 12.49 -9.80 -6.58
C VAL A 89 13.70 -9.42 -7.44
N ALA A 90 14.55 -8.52 -6.98
CA ALA A 90 15.69 -8.03 -7.74
C ALA A 90 16.89 -9.00 -7.70
N CYS A 91 16.86 -10.05 -8.54
CA CYS A 91 17.99 -10.95 -8.83
C CYS A 91 17.88 -11.62 -10.22
N ALA A 92 17.55 -10.86 -11.27
CA ALA A 92 17.51 -11.40 -12.65
C ALA A 92 18.27 -10.57 -13.71
N GLY A 93 18.96 -9.48 -13.34
CA GLY A 93 19.66 -8.69 -14.37
C GLY A 93 20.56 -7.53 -13.91
N GLY A 94 20.89 -7.45 -12.62
CA GLY A 94 21.88 -6.48 -12.12
C GLY A 94 23.19 -7.19 -11.84
N GLU A 95 24.29 -6.65 -12.34
CA GLU A 95 25.66 -7.09 -12.02
C GLU A 95 25.78 -7.34 -10.51
N ALA A 96 25.86 -8.60 -10.11
CA ALA A 96 26.05 -8.96 -8.72
C ALA A 96 27.44 -8.47 -8.30
N ALA A 97 27.48 -7.43 -7.47
CA ALA A 97 28.72 -6.83 -6.97
C ALA A 97 29.52 -7.77 -6.04
N ASN A 98 29.03 -8.98 -5.75
CA ASN A 98 29.83 -10.07 -5.19
C ASN A 98 29.14 -11.43 -5.44
N PRO A 99 29.80 -12.41 -6.06
CA PRO A 99 29.29 -13.78 -6.23
C PRO A 99 28.98 -14.49 -4.92
N GLU A 100 29.62 -14.09 -3.82
CA GLU A 100 29.50 -14.71 -2.49
C GLU A 100 28.27 -14.25 -1.68
N GLN A 101 27.47 -13.31 -2.20
CA GLN A 101 26.28 -12.78 -1.51
C GLN A 101 24.98 -12.98 -2.31
N GLN A 102 24.98 -13.90 -3.27
CA GLN A 102 23.74 -14.23 -3.95
C GLN A 102 22.78 -14.93 -2.99
N PRO A 103 21.52 -14.48 -2.88
CA PRO A 103 20.55 -15.11 -2.02
C PRO A 103 20.27 -16.53 -2.52
N CYS A 104 20.23 -17.51 -1.61
CA CYS A 104 19.92 -18.90 -1.92
C CYS A 104 18.46 -19.11 -2.34
N HIS A 105 17.60 -18.13 -2.07
CA HIS A 105 16.20 -18.14 -2.46
C HIS A 105 15.74 -16.74 -2.91
N THR A 106 15.04 -16.69 -4.05
CA THR A 106 14.46 -15.46 -4.62
C THR A 106 12.99 -15.69 -4.94
N VAL A 107 12.23 -14.59 -5.05
CA VAL A 107 10.80 -14.65 -5.35
C VAL A 107 10.55 -13.96 -6.67
N SER A 108 9.83 -14.60 -7.57
CA SER A 108 9.44 -14.00 -8.84
C SER A 108 8.46 -12.83 -8.64
N LEU A 109 8.51 -11.82 -9.50
CA LEU A 109 7.58 -10.70 -9.46
C LEU A 109 6.11 -11.16 -9.49
N ASP A 110 5.78 -12.21 -10.24
CA ASP A 110 4.42 -12.74 -10.35
C ASP A 110 3.87 -13.29 -9.02
N GLN A 111 4.73 -13.76 -8.12
CA GLN A 111 4.32 -14.23 -6.79
C GLN A 111 4.01 -13.05 -5.85
N VAL A 112 4.68 -11.92 -6.05
CA VAL A 112 4.50 -10.72 -5.21
C VAL A 112 3.36 -9.85 -5.73
N ARG A 113 3.11 -9.83 -7.05
CA ARG A 113 2.13 -8.93 -7.69
C ARG A 113 0.72 -8.98 -7.06
N PRO A 114 0.15 -10.14 -6.67
CA PRO A 114 -1.13 -10.18 -5.96
C PRO A 114 -1.13 -9.42 -4.62
N ILE A 115 -0.02 -9.52 -3.86
CA ILE A 115 0.16 -8.77 -2.60
C ILE A 115 0.23 -7.27 -2.89
N LEU A 116 0.97 -6.86 -3.93
CA LEU A 116 1.06 -5.46 -4.34
C LEU A 116 -0.32 -4.88 -4.71
N GLN A 117 -1.06 -5.60 -5.55
CA GLN A 117 -2.38 -5.18 -6.04
C GLN A 117 -3.40 -5.07 -4.91
N GLN A 118 -3.47 -6.09 -4.05
CA GLN A 118 -4.37 -6.07 -2.89
C GLN A 118 -4.01 -4.94 -1.93
N THR A 119 -2.72 -4.68 -1.71
CA THR A 119 -2.28 -3.57 -0.86
C THR A 119 -2.68 -2.21 -1.44
N LEU A 120 -2.52 -1.99 -2.76
CA LEU A 120 -2.97 -0.74 -3.40
C LEU A 120 -4.48 -0.53 -3.25
N GLN A 121 -5.27 -1.58 -3.46
CA GLN A 121 -6.73 -1.54 -3.29
C GLN A 121 -7.15 -1.22 -1.86
N LEU A 122 -6.40 -1.69 -0.86
CA LEU A 122 -6.67 -1.37 0.54
C LEU A 122 -6.20 0.04 0.90
N ILE A 123 -5.02 0.47 0.42
CA ILE A 123 -4.50 1.82 0.66
C ILE A 123 -5.49 2.87 0.18
N ILE A 124 -6.02 2.77 -1.05
CA ILE A 124 -6.97 3.77 -1.56
C ILE A 124 -8.25 3.85 -0.72
N GLN A 125 -8.66 2.75 -0.09
CA GLN A 125 -9.82 2.71 0.80
C GLN A 125 -9.54 3.27 2.20
N ARG A 126 -8.28 3.23 2.66
CA ARG A 126 -7.88 3.57 4.03
C ARG A 126 -7.21 4.95 4.15
N ILE A 127 -6.71 5.49 3.04
CA ILE A 127 -6.02 6.78 3.02
C ILE A 127 -6.97 7.99 3.03
N ALA A 128 -8.24 7.76 2.69
CA ALA A 128 -9.30 8.74 2.79
C ALA A 128 -9.54 9.13 4.24
N TYR A 129 -9.70 10.43 4.48
CA TYR A 129 -10.00 10.91 5.81
C TYR A 129 -11.34 10.37 6.30
N PRO A 130 -11.42 9.91 7.56
CA PRO A 130 -12.66 9.44 8.15
C PRO A 130 -13.59 10.63 8.45
N ASP A 131 -14.90 10.35 8.56
CA ASP A 131 -15.92 11.40 8.69
C ASP A 131 -15.76 12.27 9.96
N TRP A 132 -15.08 11.75 10.97
CA TRP A 132 -14.78 12.49 12.21
C TRP A 132 -13.58 13.44 12.08
N PHE A 133 -12.80 13.36 11.00
CA PHE A 133 -11.58 14.14 10.82
C PHE A 133 -11.89 15.54 10.29
N GLN A 134 -11.51 16.58 11.04
CA GLN A 134 -11.82 17.98 10.71
C GLN A 134 -10.58 18.70 10.15
N HIS A 135 -10.58 19.00 8.84
CA HIS A 135 -9.42 19.61 8.13
C HIS A 135 -9.09 21.05 8.54
N ASN A 136 -10.09 21.79 9.01
CA ASN A 136 -10.01 23.25 9.13
C ASN A 136 -10.25 23.74 10.56
N ASP A 137 -10.18 22.84 11.55
CA ASP A 137 -10.35 23.24 12.95
C ASP A 137 -8.99 23.28 13.66
N PRO A 138 -8.42 24.49 13.86
CA PRO A 138 -7.12 24.67 14.51
C PRO A 138 -7.10 24.24 15.99
N ILE A 139 -8.26 23.91 16.58
CA ILE A 139 -8.36 23.40 17.96
C ILE A 139 -7.97 21.91 18.02
N TYR A 140 -8.05 21.18 16.90
CA TYR A 140 -7.83 19.72 16.85
C TYR A 140 -6.48 19.32 16.25
N GLU A 141 -5.59 20.27 15.96
CA GLU A 141 -4.24 19.97 15.43
C GLU A 141 -3.39 19.15 16.42
N ASP A 142 -3.69 19.23 17.72
CA ASP A 142 -3.01 18.49 18.80
C ASP A 142 -3.83 17.31 19.35
N ASP A 143 -4.96 16.93 18.74
CA ASP A 143 -5.70 15.74 19.16
C ASP A 143 -4.87 14.48 18.82
N GLU A 144 -4.56 13.67 19.83
CA GLU A 144 -3.82 12.41 19.68
C GLU A 144 -4.42 11.52 18.58
N ARG A 145 -5.75 11.49 18.47
CA ARG A 145 -6.44 10.71 17.45
C ARG A 145 -6.20 11.26 16.04
N HIS A 146 -6.18 12.58 15.90
CA HIS A 146 -5.87 13.26 14.65
C HIS A 146 -4.43 12.96 14.22
N MET A 147 -3.48 13.17 15.12
CA MET A 147 -2.04 12.93 14.87
C MET A 147 -1.79 11.47 14.48
N ALA A 148 -2.36 10.51 15.21
CA ALA A 148 -2.23 9.09 14.92
C ALA A 148 -2.75 8.72 13.52
N PHE A 149 -3.87 9.31 13.09
CA PHE A 149 -4.37 9.07 11.73
C PHE A 149 -3.48 9.70 10.66
N VAL A 150 -2.95 10.91 10.88
CA VAL A 150 -2.01 11.56 9.95
C VAL A 150 -0.73 10.73 9.80
N GLU A 151 -0.21 10.17 10.89
CA GLU A 151 0.95 9.26 10.85
C GLU A 151 0.64 7.97 10.11
N PHE A 152 -0.51 7.35 10.38
CA PHE A 152 -0.99 6.18 9.64
C PHE A 152 -1.08 6.47 8.14
N ARG A 153 -1.70 7.59 7.75
CA ARG A 153 -1.80 8.05 6.35
C ARG A 153 -0.42 8.20 5.71
N ARG A 154 0.53 8.82 6.43
CA ARG A 154 1.92 8.99 5.97
C ARG A 154 2.63 7.65 5.76
N SER A 155 2.40 6.68 6.64
CA SER A 155 2.92 5.32 6.48
C SER A 155 2.34 4.62 5.25
N LEU A 156 1.04 4.74 4.99
CA LEU A 156 0.42 4.19 3.78
C LEU A 156 1.01 4.79 2.51
N THR A 157 1.28 6.10 2.50
CA THR A 157 1.96 6.76 1.37
C THR A 157 3.36 6.20 1.14
N LYS A 158 4.11 5.86 2.19
CA LYS A 158 5.43 5.22 2.04
C LYS A 158 5.30 3.82 1.43
N ILE A 159 4.32 3.04 1.87
CA ILE A 159 4.04 1.71 1.28
C ILE A 159 3.67 1.86 -0.19
N PHE A 160 2.73 2.76 -0.51
CA PHE A 160 2.35 3.10 -1.88
C PHE A 160 3.56 3.43 -2.75
N LYS A 161 4.42 4.36 -2.31
CA LYS A 161 5.64 4.74 -3.05
C LYS A 161 6.58 3.55 -3.26
N ARG A 162 6.72 2.65 -2.29
CA ARG A 162 7.58 1.45 -2.42
C ARG A 162 7.03 0.44 -3.42
N ILE A 163 5.72 0.33 -3.59
CA ILE A 163 5.12 -0.54 -4.61
C ILE A 163 5.59 -0.12 -6.01
N PHE A 164 5.64 1.18 -6.31
CA PHE A 164 6.17 1.68 -7.58
C PHE A 164 7.66 1.38 -7.77
N LEU A 165 8.43 1.21 -6.69
CA LEU A 165 9.84 0.81 -6.79
C LEU A 165 10.02 -0.67 -7.14
N VAL A 166 8.95 -1.46 -7.05
CA VAL A 166 8.92 -2.90 -7.31
C VAL A 166 8.30 -3.19 -8.67
N ASP A 167 7.13 -2.60 -8.96
CA ASP A 167 6.39 -2.75 -10.22
C ASP A 167 5.71 -1.40 -10.55
N ASP A 168 6.45 -0.52 -11.23
CA ASP A 168 5.99 0.82 -11.61
C ASP A 168 4.82 0.77 -12.60
N GLN A 169 4.90 -0.12 -13.59
CA GLN A 169 3.86 -0.33 -14.59
C GLN A 169 2.52 -0.67 -13.92
N MET A 170 2.51 -1.61 -12.98
CA MET A 170 1.30 -1.97 -12.24
C MET A 170 0.77 -0.79 -11.41
N GLY A 171 1.66 -0.05 -10.74
CA GLY A 171 1.31 1.16 -10.00
C GLY A 171 0.60 2.21 -10.87
N PHE A 172 1.09 2.47 -12.08
CA PHE A 172 0.46 3.40 -13.02
C PHE A 172 -0.90 2.94 -13.52
N LEU A 173 -1.02 1.65 -13.88
CA LEU A 173 -2.31 1.08 -14.30
C LEU A 173 -3.37 1.20 -13.21
N PHE A 174 -2.97 0.97 -11.94
CA PHE A 174 -3.84 1.12 -10.80
C PHE A 174 -4.34 2.56 -10.63
N VAL A 175 -3.44 3.54 -10.67
CA VAL A 175 -3.79 4.96 -10.54
C VAL A 175 -4.71 5.41 -11.68
N GLN A 176 -4.44 4.98 -12.92
CA GLN A 176 -5.28 5.27 -14.07
C GLN A 176 -6.69 4.70 -13.95
N ALA A 177 -6.80 3.44 -13.52
CA ALA A 177 -8.09 2.81 -13.27
C ALA A 177 -8.86 3.55 -12.17
N SER A 178 -8.18 3.98 -11.10
CA SER A 178 -8.78 4.70 -9.98
C SER A 178 -9.37 6.05 -10.40
N ILE A 179 -8.65 6.82 -11.22
CA ILE A 179 -9.14 8.11 -11.75
C ILE A 179 -10.29 7.90 -12.74
N THR A 180 -10.18 6.89 -13.61
CA THR A 180 -11.27 6.58 -14.55
C THR A 180 -12.55 6.22 -13.80
N GLN A 181 -12.45 5.40 -12.74
CA GLN A 181 -13.58 5.03 -11.91
C GLN A 181 -14.17 6.24 -11.17
N LEU A 182 -13.32 7.14 -10.67
CA LEU A 182 -13.73 8.38 -10.03
C LEU A 182 -14.52 9.28 -11.00
N ALA A 183 -14.01 9.50 -12.21
CA ALA A 183 -14.65 10.33 -13.23
C ALA A 183 -16.02 9.78 -13.66
N GLN A 184 -16.17 8.46 -13.75
CA GLN A 184 -17.43 7.81 -14.12
C GLN A 184 -18.51 7.89 -13.03
N ARG A 185 -18.13 8.17 -11.78
CA ARG A 185 -19.02 8.09 -10.61
C ARG A 185 -19.02 9.37 -9.77
N LEU A 186 -18.55 10.49 -10.31
CA LEU A 186 -18.24 11.71 -9.55
C LEU A 186 -19.41 12.18 -8.66
N SER A 187 -20.65 12.11 -9.17
CA SER A 187 -21.87 12.51 -8.46
C SER A 187 -22.25 11.61 -7.27
N ALA A 188 -21.63 10.43 -7.13
CA ALA A 188 -21.95 9.44 -6.10
C ALA A 188 -20.75 9.11 -5.18
N VAL A 189 -19.61 9.79 -5.36
CA VAL A 189 -18.38 9.55 -4.58
C VAL A 189 -18.27 10.61 -3.48
N ARG A 190 -17.83 10.21 -2.29
CA ARG A 190 -17.67 11.16 -1.18
C ARG A 190 -16.48 12.08 -1.43
N PRO A 191 -16.52 13.35 -0.99
CA PRO A 191 -15.40 14.29 -1.17
C PRO A 191 -14.06 13.76 -0.64
N MET A 192 -14.06 13.01 0.48
CA MET A 192 -12.84 12.42 1.05
C MET A 192 -12.26 11.30 0.18
N GLU A 193 -13.09 10.59 -0.59
CA GLU A 193 -12.65 9.57 -1.53
C GLU A 193 -12.08 10.20 -2.81
N VAL A 194 -12.67 11.32 -3.26
CA VAL A 194 -12.10 12.16 -4.33
C VAL A 194 -10.70 12.63 -3.91
N GLU A 195 -10.58 13.23 -2.72
CA GLU A 195 -9.30 13.71 -2.18
C GLU A 195 -8.26 12.58 -2.11
N ALA A 196 -8.63 11.42 -1.59
CA ALA A 196 -7.73 10.27 -1.48
C ALA A 196 -7.14 9.84 -2.83
N VAL A 197 -7.99 9.73 -3.87
CA VAL A 197 -7.57 9.35 -5.22
C VAL A 197 -6.64 10.42 -5.80
N LEU A 198 -7.00 11.70 -5.68
CA LEU A 198 -6.20 12.81 -6.19
C LEU A 198 -4.86 12.94 -5.45
N PHE A 199 -4.86 12.69 -4.13
CA PHE A 199 -3.67 12.64 -3.32
C PHE A 199 -2.72 11.54 -3.81
N LEU A 200 -3.20 10.30 -3.97
CA LEU A 200 -2.37 9.20 -4.49
C LEU A 200 -1.87 9.46 -5.91
N TYR A 201 -2.67 10.11 -6.76
CA TYR A 201 -2.24 10.53 -8.10
C TYR A 201 -1.09 11.54 -8.04
N LYS A 202 -1.21 12.57 -7.18
CA LYS A 202 -0.14 13.53 -6.93
C LYS A 202 1.14 12.81 -6.47
N GLU A 203 1.02 11.92 -5.48
CA GLU A 203 2.16 11.17 -4.97
C GLU A 203 2.79 10.25 -6.03
N ALA A 204 1.99 9.67 -6.94
CA ALA A 204 2.51 8.91 -8.08
C ALA A 204 3.30 9.81 -9.04
N GLY A 205 2.80 11.03 -9.30
CA GLY A 205 3.50 12.06 -10.09
C GLY A 205 4.89 12.39 -9.56
N GLU A 206 5.06 12.45 -8.23
CA GLU A 206 6.36 12.71 -7.60
C GLU A 206 7.38 11.56 -7.75
N ILE A 207 6.92 10.32 -7.99
CA ILE A 207 7.79 9.15 -8.17
C ILE A 207 8.35 9.10 -9.60
N VAL A 208 7.66 9.70 -10.56
CA VAL A 208 7.97 9.60 -11.98
C VAL A 208 9.24 10.35 -12.31
N LYS A 209 10.30 9.63 -12.67
CA LYS A 209 11.56 10.23 -13.12
C LYS A 209 11.52 10.72 -14.57
N ASP A 210 10.73 10.06 -15.42
CA ASP A 210 10.61 10.34 -16.86
C ASP A 210 9.16 10.74 -17.19
N VAL A 211 8.79 11.93 -16.73
CA VAL A 211 7.43 12.48 -16.90
C VAL A 211 7.06 12.56 -18.38
N GLU A 212 8.03 12.85 -19.25
CA GLU A 212 7.83 12.97 -20.69
C GLU A 212 7.37 11.65 -21.32
N LYS A 213 8.01 10.52 -21.00
CA LYS A 213 7.56 9.19 -21.44
C LYS A 213 6.15 8.84 -20.98
N HIS A 214 5.76 9.25 -19.78
CA HIS A 214 4.43 9.00 -19.23
C HIS A 214 3.35 10.01 -19.66
N LEU A 215 3.76 11.13 -20.30
CA LEU A 215 2.89 12.17 -20.85
C LEU A 215 2.79 12.15 -22.39
N GLN A 216 3.54 11.29 -23.09
CA GLN A 216 3.32 11.04 -24.52
C GLN A 216 1.85 10.65 -24.77
N ALA A 217 1.29 11.02 -25.94
CA ALA A 217 -0.13 10.80 -26.25
C ALA A 217 -0.56 9.34 -25.97
N ASN A 218 -1.59 9.17 -25.13
CA ASN A 218 -2.06 7.90 -24.55
C ASN A 218 -1.26 7.33 -23.36
N GLY A 219 -0.36 8.12 -22.77
CA GLY A 219 0.28 7.79 -21.49
C GLY A 219 -0.74 7.77 -20.34
N PRO A 220 -0.56 6.89 -19.33
CA PRO A 220 -1.53 6.73 -18.23
C PRO A 220 -1.84 8.04 -17.50
N LEU A 221 -0.83 8.87 -17.27
CA LEU A 221 -0.95 10.15 -16.56
C LEU A 221 -1.61 11.24 -17.42
N ALA A 222 -1.31 11.30 -18.71
CA ALA A 222 -1.97 12.23 -19.62
C ALA A 222 -3.47 11.94 -19.75
N ALA A 223 -3.85 10.66 -19.82
CA ALA A 223 -5.26 10.25 -19.83
C ALA A 223 -5.98 10.63 -18.53
N CYS A 224 -5.32 10.44 -17.38
CA CYS A 224 -5.82 10.88 -16.08
C CYS A 224 -6.03 12.39 -16.01
N PHE A 225 -5.02 13.17 -16.45
CA PHE A 225 -5.07 14.62 -16.43
C PHE A 225 -6.20 15.18 -17.32
N VAL A 226 -6.40 14.61 -18.51
CA VAL A 226 -7.52 14.98 -19.39
C VAL A 226 -8.88 14.64 -18.76
N GLN A 227 -9.01 13.47 -18.13
CA GLN A 227 -10.23 13.10 -17.41
C GLN A 227 -10.54 14.06 -16.24
N LEU A 228 -9.51 14.47 -15.49
CA LEU A 228 -9.65 15.45 -14.40
C LEU A 228 -10.09 16.83 -14.89
N ILE A 229 -9.56 17.30 -16.03
CA ILE A 229 -10.01 18.54 -16.67
C ILE A 229 -11.49 18.44 -17.09
N GLY A 230 -11.91 17.29 -17.61
CA GLY A 230 -13.32 17.02 -17.93
C GLY A 230 -14.24 17.09 -16.70
N CYS A 231 -13.76 16.67 -15.53
CA CYS A 231 -14.51 16.77 -14.27
C CYS A 231 -14.65 18.22 -13.78
N ASP A 232 -13.63 19.07 -13.93
CA ASP A 232 -13.71 20.51 -13.58
C ASP A 232 -14.75 21.23 -14.44
N ALA A 233 -14.87 20.85 -15.72
CA ALA A 233 -15.92 21.37 -16.60
C ALA A 233 -17.34 20.95 -16.17
N LEU A 234 -17.49 19.76 -15.56
CA LEU A 234 -18.77 19.28 -15.01
C LEU A 234 -19.17 20.05 -13.74
N ILE A 235 -18.21 20.32 -12.84
CA ILE A 235 -18.45 21.10 -11.63
C ILE A 235 -18.87 22.56 -11.96
N LYS A 236 -18.29 23.13 -13.04
CA LYS A 236 -18.63 24.48 -13.51
C LYS A 236 -19.93 24.56 -14.31
N ALA A 237 -20.50 23.45 -14.76
CA ALA A 237 -21.75 23.43 -15.53
C ALA A 237 -23.01 23.32 -14.65
N GLU A 238 -22.87 22.94 -13.38
CA GLU A 238 -23.96 22.83 -12.39
C GLU A 238 -24.05 24.03 -11.42
N HIS A 239 -23.33 25.11 -11.70
CA HIS A 239 -23.39 26.42 -11.03
C HIS A 239 -23.57 27.54 -12.04
#